data_AF-A0A943LU47-F1
#
_entry.id   AF-A0A943LU47-F1
#
_cell.length_a   1.000
_cell.length_b   1.000
_cell.length_c   1.000
_cell.angle_alpha   90.00
_cell.angle_beta   90.00
_cell.angle_gamma   90.00
#
_symmetry.space_group_name_H-M   'P 1'
#
loop_
_entity.id
_entity.type
_entity.pdbx_description
1 polymer ?
#
loop_
_entity_poly.entity_id
_entity_poly.type
_entity_poly.pdbx_seq_one_letter_code
_entity_poly.pdbx_strand_id
1 'polypeptide(L)'
;MPKIALFVGGELEWFTTDFDYFVGVDRACLRLLELGLPIDLAVGDFDSVSRSELEMIQSAAKDCMIAPAEKDDTDTELALKIIFQLYPEAEVTIFGAFGGRIDHMLSN
;
A
#
# COMPACT_ATOMS: atom_id res chain seq x y z
N MET A 1 19.23 -3.62 -6.90
CA MET A 1 17.85 -3.15 -7.08
C MET A 1 17.08 -3.59 -5.87
N PRO A 2 16.50 -2.68 -5.07
CA PRO A 2 15.69 -3.08 -3.92
C PRO A 2 14.42 -3.76 -4.40
N LYS A 3 14.03 -4.85 -3.74
CA LYS A 3 12.75 -5.51 -3.95
C LYS A 3 11.72 -4.88 -3.02
N ILE A 4 10.63 -4.36 -3.58
CA ILE A 4 9.59 -3.65 -2.84
C ILE A 4 8.28 -4.41 -2.94
N ALA A 5 7.68 -4.72 -1.80
CA ALA A 5 6.35 -5.28 -1.71
C ALA A 5 5.33 -4.15 -1.54
N LEU A 6 4.39 -4.02 -2.48
CA LEU A 6 3.29 -3.08 -2.39
C LEU A 6 1.99 -3.84 -2.11
N PHE A 7 1.42 -3.68 -0.92
CA PHE A 7 0.15 -4.28 -0.54
C PHE A 7 -0.98 -3.28 -0.75
N VAL A 8 -1.99 -3.68 -1.53
CA VAL A 8 -3.18 -2.86 -1.80
C VAL A 8 -4.47 -3.54 -1.32
N GLY A 9 -5.59 -2.81 -1.39
CA GLY A 9 -6.83 -3.11 -0.66
C GLY A 9 -7.63 -4.36 -1.09
N GLY A 10 -7.27 -5.03 -2.18
CA GLY A 10 -7.99 -6.22 -2.65
C GLY A 10 -7.71 -7.50 -1.86
N GLU A 11 -8.12 -8.64 -2.39
CA GLU A 11 -8.03 -9.93 -1.70
C GLU A 11 -6.60 -10.45 -1.76
N LEU A 12 -6.08 -10.90 -0.60
CA LEU A 12 -4.72 -11.43 -0.49
C LEU A 12 -4.77 -12.94 -0.38
N GLU A 13 -4.74 -13.63 -1.52
CA GLU A 13 -4.68 -15.10 -1.55
C GLU A 13 -3.27 -15.64 -1.28
N TRP A 14 -2.25 -14.90 -1.72
CA TRP A 14 -0.85 -15.31 -1.63
C TRP A 14 0.09 -14.11 -1.51
N PHE A 15 1.15 -14.28 -0.74
CA PHE A 15 2.26 -13.33 -0.63
C PHE A 15 3.58 -14.04 -0.32
N THR A 16 4.69 -13.33 -0.52
CA THR A 16 6.03 -13.74 -0.06
C THR A 16 6.65 -12.61 0.76
N THR A 17 7.70 -12.92 1.51
CA THR A 17 8.35 -11.98 2.45
C THR A 17 9.80 -11.67 2.10
N ASP A 18 10.29 -12.14 0.95
CA ASP A 18 11.66 -11.85 0.45
C ASP A 18 11.72 -10.46 -0.22
N PHE A 19 11.54 -9.41 0.59
CA PHE A 19 11.54 -8.02 0.15
C PHE A 19 12.35 -7.14 1.11
N ASP A 20 12.95 -6.09 0.55
CA ASP A 20 13.77 -5.12 1.29
C ASP A 20 12.92 -3.99 1.90
N TYR A 21 11.72 -3.74 1.33
CA TYR A 21 10.86 -2.63 1.70
C TYR A 21 9.38 -3.00 1.52
N PHE A 22 8.55 -2.65 2.50
CA PHE A 22 7.12 -2.97 2.54
C PHE A 22 6.28 -1.69 2.55
N VAL A 23 5.39 -1.58 1.56
CA VAL A 23 4.49 -0.45 1.38
C VAL A 23 3.06 -0.93 1.54
N GLY A 24 2.30 -0.29 2.43
CA GLY A 24 0.87 -0.53 2.61
C GLY A 24 0.05 0.62 2.03
N VAL A 25 -1.02 0.29 1.30
CA VAL A 25 -1.99 1.25 0.78
C VAL A 25 -3.31 1.17 1.55
N ASP A 26 -3.75 2.28 2.12
CA ASP A 26 -4.96 2.40 2.92
C ASP A 26 -5.10 1.26 3.95
N ARG A 27 -6.23 0.54 3.91
CA ARG A 27 -6.56 -0.58 4.78
C ARG A 27 -5.60 -1.76 4.65
N ALA A 28 -4.82 -1.86 3.57
CA ALA A 28 -3.78 -2.88 3.45
C ALA A 28 -2.65 -2.69 4.48
N CYS A 29 -2.48 -1.47 5.02
CA CYS A 29 -1.59 -1.23 6.17
C CYS A 29 -2.01 -2.07 7.38
N LEU A 30 -3.31 -2.16 7.68
CA LEU A 30 -3.79 -2.98 8.79
C LEU A 30 -3.48 -4.46 8.56
N ARG A 31 -3.60 -4.93 7.32
CA ARG A 31 -3.25 -6.30 6.96
C ARG A 31 -1.76 -6.58 7.19
N LEU A 32 -0.87 -5.63 6.86
CA LEU A 32 0.56 -5.77 7.18
C LEU A 32 0.79 -5.92 8.69
N LEU A 33 0.08 -5.13 9.53
CA LEU A 33 0.14 -5.27 10.98
C LEU A 33 -0.35 -6.63 11.46
N GLU A 34 -1.48 -7.11 10.93
CA GLU A 34 -2.05 -8.42 11.28
C GLU A 34 -1.12 -9.58 10.90
N LEU A 35 -0.39 -9.44 9.80
CA LEU A 35 0.61 -10.42 9.34
C LEU A 35 1.95 -10.31 10.07
N GLY A 36 2.13 -9.31 10.95
CA GLY A 36 3.40 -9.04 11.64
C GLY A 36 4.52 -8.59 10.69
N LEU A 37 4.15 -8.06 9.52
CA LEU A 37 5.10 -7.52 8.54
C LEU A 37 5.41 -6.06 8.87
N PRO A 38 6.63 -5.58 8.54
CA PRO A 38 6.96 -4.17 8.72
C PRO A 38 6.12 -3.30 7.77
N ILE A 39 5.93 -2.05 8.17
CA ILE A 39 5.36 -1.00 7.30
C ILE A 39 6.44 0.06 7.16
N ASP A 40 7.18 0.02 6.08
CA ASP A 40 8.19 1.04 5.83
C ASP A 40 7.55 2.33 5.32
N LEU A 41 6.49 2.21 4.51
CA LEU A 41 5.70 3.33 4.03
C LEU A 41 4.21 2.99 4.04
N ALA A 42 3.42 3.85 4.68
CA ALA A 42 1.97 3.84 4.58
C ALA A 42 1.52 4.96 3.63
N VAL A 43 0.68 4.66 2.63
CA VAL A 43 0.15 5.64 1.68
C VAL A 43 -1.36 5.52 1.62
N GLY A 44 -2.08 6.63 1.64
CA GLY A 44 -3.54 6.60 1.58
C GLY A 44 -4.17 7.92 1.96
N ASP A 45 -5.43 8.12 1.61
CA ASP A 45 -6.27 9.11 2.29
C ASP A 45 -6.86 8.57 3.61
N PHE A 46 -6.78 7.24 3.80
CA PHE A 46 -7.23 6.52 4.99
C PHE A 46 -8.70 6.78 5.36
N ASP A 47 -9.54 7.10 4.38
CA ASP A 47 -10.97 7.35 4.59
C ASP A 47 -11.74 6.08 5.03
N SER A 48 -11.17 4.92 4.70
CA SER A 48 -11.72 3.58 4.93
C SER A 48 -11.34 2.97 6.28
N VAL A 49 -10.52 3.65 7.09
CA VAL A 49 -10.10 3.18 8.42
C VAL A 49 -10.58 4.13 9.51
N SER A 50 -10.89 3.58 10.68
CA SER A 50 -11.24 4.36 11.86
C SER A 50 -10.04 5.14 12.39
N ARG A 51 -10.31 6.17 13.20
CA ARG A 51 -9.25 6.97 13.83
C ARG A 51 -8.26 6.12 14.65
N SER A 52 -8.76 5.14 15.39
CA SER A 52 -7.90 4.26 16.19
C SER A 52 -7.03 3.36 15.31
N GLU A 53 -7.56 2.88 14.19
CA GLU A 53 -6.79 2.13 13.19
C GLU A 53 -5.72 2.99 12.53
N LEU A 54 -6.05 4.23 12.18
CA LEU A 54 -5.10 5.18 11.62
C LEU A 54 -3.97 5.50 12.62
N GLU A 55 -4.28 5.67 13.90
CA GLU A 55 -3.28 5.85 14.96
C GLU A 55 -2.35 4.64 15.08
N MET A 56 -2.88 3.41 14.95
CA MET A 56 -2.06 2.19 14.93
C MET A 56 -1.13 2.15 13.71
N ILE A 57 -1.64 2.48 12.51
CA ILE A 57 -0.83 2.53 11.28
C ILE A 57 0.29 3.54 11.43
N GLN A 58 -0.02 4.77 11.84
CA GLN A 58 0.98 5.84 12.02
C GLN A 58 2.03 5.49 13.07
N SER A 59 1.65 4.79 14.14
CA SER A 59 2.60 4.39 15.18
C SER A 59 3.53 3.25 14.76
N ALA A 60 3.11 2.41 13.83
CA ALA A 60 3.86 1.25 13.38
C ALA A 60 4.65 1.49 12.09
N ALA A 61 4.17 2.39 11.24
CA ALA A 61 4.83 2.77 10.01
C ALA A 61 6.08 3.62 10.27
N LYS A 62 7.14 3.41 9.50
CA LYS A 62 8.32 4.29 9.55
C LYS A 62 8.01 5.66 8.98
N ASP A 63 7.31 5.68 7.85
CA ASP A 63 6.80 6.89 7.22
C ASP A 63 5.32 6.70 6.84
N CYS A 64 4.53 7.76 6.99
CA CYS A 64 3.12 7.78 6.61
C CYS A 64 2.84 9.01 5.75
N MET A 65 2.42 8.77 4.51
CA MET A 65 2.01 9.80 3.56
C MET A 65 0.50 9.81 3.42
N ILE A 66 -0.11 10.79 4.09
CA ILE A 66 -1.54 11.06 3.99
C ILE A 66 -1.78 11.87 2.72
N ALA A 67 -2.51 11.27 1.77
CA ALA A 67 -2.93 11.93 0.55
C ALA A 67 -4.20 12.75 0.80
N PRO A 68 -4.39 13.90 0.11
CA PRO A 68 -5.68 14.56 0.10
C PRO A 68 -6.71 13.69 -0.64
N ALA A 69 -7.94 13.63 -0.12
CA ALA A 69 -9.04 12.86 -0.73
C ALA A 69 -9.46 13.40 -2.12
N GLU A 70 -9.25 14.69 -2.38
CA GLU A 70 -9.44 15.30 -3.71
C GLU A 70 -8.13 15.22 -4.51
N LYS A 71 -7.92 14.10 -5.20
CA LYS A 71 -6.80 13.88 -6.11
C LYS A 71 -7.24 13.10 -7.35
N ASP A 72 -6.52 13.29 -8.44
CA ASP A 72 -6.75 12.58 -9.70
C ASP A 72 -6.15 11.16 -9.69
N ASP A 73 -5.13 10.93 -8.85
CA ASP A 73 -4.42 9.65 -8.74
C ASP A 73 -5.04 8.75 -7.68
N THR A 74 -5.22 7.47 -8.00
CA THR A 74 -5.56 6.46 -6.98
C THR A 74 -4.44 6.33 -5.94
N ASP A 75 -4.75 5.87 -4.72
CA ASP A 75 -3.74 5.63 -3.67
C ASP A 75 -2.62 4.68 -4.12
N THR A 76 -2.97 3.69 -4.96
CA THR A 76 -2.00 2.76 -5.54
C THR A 76 -1.06 3.45 -6.52
N GLU A 77 -1.57 4.33 -7.41
CA GLU A 77 -0.74 5.11 -8.33
C GLU A 77 0.17 6.08 -7.58
N LEU A 78 -0.34 6.73 -6.53
CA LEU A 78 0.45 7.60 -5.67
C LEU A 78 1.59 6.82 -5.00
N ALA A 79 1.30 5.64 -4.44
CA ALA A 79 2.31 4.78 -3.83
C ALA A 79 3.40 4.38 -4.85
N LEU A 80 3.03 3.98 -6.06
CA LEU A 80 3.99 3.67 -7.12
C LEU A 80 4.85 4.88 -7.52
N LYS A 81 4.24 6.07 -7.67
CA LYS A 81 4.98 7.31 -7.95
C LYS A 81 6.02 7.59 -6.87
N ILE A 82 5.64 7.50 -5.60
CA ILE A 82 6.56 7.71 -4.47
C ILE A 82 7.68 6.66 -4.48
N ILE A 83 7.34 5.39 -4.68
CA ILE A 83 8.32 4.30 -4.74
C ILE A 83 9.36 4.57 -5.82
N PHE A 84 8.96 4.89 -7.06
CA PHE A 84 9.90 5.13 -8.15
C PHE A 84 10.62 6.48 -8.06
N GLN A 85 10.07 7.45 -7.31
CA GLN A 85 10.80 8.68 -6.98
C GLN A 85 11.93 8.43 -5.98
N LEU A 86 11.70 7.60 -4.97
CA LEU A 86 12.70 7.25 -3.94
C LEU A 86 13.70 6.20 -4.45
N TYR A 87 13.22 5.23 -5.23
CA TYR A 87 13.96 4.09 -5.74
C TYR A 87 13.69 3.88 -7.24
N PRO A 88 14.35 4.65 -8.12
CA PRO A 88 14.10 4.59 -9.57
C PRO A 88 14.35 3.21 -10.21
N GLU A 89 15.24 2.42 -9.62
CA GLU A 89 15.59 1.06 -10.10
C GLU A 89 14.96 -0.04 -9.23
N ALA A 90 13.89 0.25 -8.50
CA ALA A 90 13.20 -0.76 -7.68
C ALA A 90 12.49 -1.81 -8.54
N GLU A 91 12.47 -3.04 -8.04
CA GLU A 91 11.57 -4.08 -8.51
C GLU A 91 10.35 -4.11 -7.58
N VAL A 92 9.18 -3.72 -8.10
CA VAL A 92 7.94 -3.63 -7.30
C VAL A 92 7.05 -4.82 -7.59
N THR A 93 6.68 -5.57 -6.54
CA THR A 93 5.65 -6.61 -6.61
C THR A 93 4.39 -6.14 -5.90
N ILE A 94 3.26 -6.15 -6.61
CA ILE A 94 1.97 -5.70 -6.07
C ILE A 94 1.15 -6.90 -5.60
N PHE A 95 0.72 -6.87 -4.35
CA PHE A 95 -0.11 -7.87 -3.69
C PHE A 95 -1.49 -7.31 -3.40
N GLY A 96 -2.52 -8.15 -3.50
CA GLY A 96 -3.90 -7.73 -3.27
C GLY A 96 -4.45 -6.82 -4.36
N ALA A 97 -3.83 -6.78 -5.55
CA ALA A 97 -4.33 -5.98 -6.68
C ALA A 97 -5.69 -6.46 -7.20
N PHE A 98 -6.06 -7.71 -6.94
CA PHE A 98 -7.31 -8.30 -7.38
C PHE A 98 -8.24 -8.45 -6.17
N GLY A 99 -9.31 -7.66 -6.13
CA GLY A 99 -10.36 -7.76 -5.13
C GLY A 99 -11.59 -6.96 -5.55
N GLY A 100 -12.74 -7.62 -5.67
CA GLY A 100 -13.98 -7.03 -6.17
C GLY A 100 -14.25 -7.26 -7.67
N ARG A 101 -15.42 -6.82 -8.15
CA ARG A 101 -15.92 -7.05 -9.51
C ARG A 101 -14.88 -6.60 -10.56
N ILE A 102 -14.31 -7.58 -11.25
CA ILE A 102 -13.44 -7.48 -12.44
C ILE A 102 -14.01 -6.51 -13.50
N ASP A 103 -15.30 -6.25 -13.42
CA ASP A 103 -16.15 -5.45 -14.29
C ASP A 103 -15.74 -3.98 -14.43
N HIS A 104 -14.85 -3.43 -13.60
CA HIS A 104 -14.41 -2.03 -13.70
C HIS A 104 -12.89 -1.85 -13.90
N MET A 105 -12.07 -2.92 -13.92
CA MET A 105 -10.61 -2.79 -14.06
C MET A 105 -10.11 -2.72 -15.53
N LEU A 106 -11.02 -2.71 -16.51
CA LEU A 106 -10.68 -2.45 -17.92
C LEU A 106 -11.02 -0.99 -18.27
N SER A 107 -10.27 -0.06 -17.71
CA SER A 107 -10.12 1.27 -18.32
C SER A 107 -8.62 1.52 -18.50
N ASN A 108 -8.10 0.98 -19.61
CA ASN A 108 -6.82 1.41 -20.19
C ASN A 108 -6.98 2.77 -20.87
#